data_AF-A0A958PMI2-F1
#
_entry.id   AF-A0A958PMI2-F1
#
_cell.length_a   1.000
_cell.length_b   1.000
_cell.length_c   1.000
_cell.angle_alpha   90.00
_cell.angle_beta   90.00
_cell.angle_gamma   90.00
#
_symmetry.space_group_name_H-M   'P 1'
#
loop_
_entity.id
_entity.type
_entity.pdbx_description
1 polymer ?
#
loop_
_entity_poly.entity_id
_entity_poly.type
_entity_poly.pdbx_seq_one_letter_code
_entity_poly.pdbx_strand_id
1 'polypeptide(L)'
;MDFDKEISPTFCILPWIHLSTRPNGHVRLCCTANASSAGATNDKKYGGEVGIVKGDDGKPANLNHTDLLTAWNNGYMKTVRRQMLQGEIPPSCTKCFKEEAAGHRSKRNWETEYWASRVSVKELLAMTNADGSVPPKIAYVDLRLGTKCNLKCIMCSPHDSSLWVNDWNKLYPKIQNESLKEIMQWHNKGKVDGATYNWYSDNQEFWNQLHDQLPNFQQLYFAGGESTIIDEHYSLLEECVKRGEAPHIELRYNSNGIELPQKLFDLWKEFKRVRFHFSIDSIGEMNDYIRYPSQWSHIEKQLDLLDQTPDSVEVTIACAVQVLNILYIPDFIKWKLQKKYRKINPWPLGAGLINFHFVYHPAHLNVKVLPQTLKDKIVQKYEEFYLWLKENVSDQPEFLEAPYGIKRLKGLVSFMNSEDWSVRLPELQEYLIRMDEIRGTNFKQTFPEMTEIFDLY
;
A
#
# COMPACT_ATOMS: atom_id res chain seq x y z
N MET A 1 -25.09 13.10 -11.01
CA MET A 1 -25.95 12.98 -9.83
C MET A 1 -25.68 14.18 -8.96
N ASP A 2 -26.71 14.96 -8.61
CA ASP A 2 -26.66 16.16 -7.75
C ASP A 2 -26.28 15.78 -6.30
N PHE A 3 -25.03 15.35 -6.06
CA PHE A 3 -24.51 15.07 -4.71
C PHE A 3 -23.99 16.33 -3.99
N ASP A 4 -23.70 17.40 -4.72
CA ASP A 4 -22.88 18.53 -4.24
C ASP A 4 -23.61 19.51 -3.29
N LYS A 5 -24.94 19.40 -3.13
CA LYS A 5 -25.70 20.37 -2.31
C LYS A 5 -26.00 19.93 -0.88
N GLU A 6 -25.85 18.65 -0.53
CA GLU A 6 -26.23 18.13 0.80
C GLU A 6 -25.05 17.64 1.67
N ILE A 7 -23.83 17.59 1.11
CA ILE A 7 -22.68 17.00 1.80
C ILE A 7 -21.58 18.06 2.00
N SER A 8 -21.02 18.12 3.20
CA SER A 8 -19.90 19.01 3.53
C SER A 8 -18.73 18.85 2.55
N PRO A 9 -18.05 19.95 2.13
CA PRO A 9 -16.89 19.88 1.24
C PRO A 9 -15.72 19.02 1.77
N THR A 10 -15.64 18.85 3.09
CA THR A 10 -14.59 18.06 3.74
C THR A 10 -14.97 16.60 3.97
N PHE A 11 -16.17 16.18 3.54
CA PHE A 11 -16.65 14.82 3.71
C PHE A 11 -15.73 13.81 3.02
N CYS A 12 -15.52 12.69 3.72
CA CYS A 12 -14.92 11.48 3.19
C CYS A 12 -15.77 10.34 3.73
N ILE A 13 -16.15 9.38 2.90
CA ILE A 13 -17.05 8.31 3.35
C ILE A 13 -16.37 7.29 4.29
N LEU A 14 -15.04 7.15 4.23
CA LEU A 14 -14.31 6.09 4.92
C LEU A 14 -14.57 6.01 6.44
N PRO A 15 -14.59 7.12 7.22
CA PRO A 15 -14.82 7.04 8.66
C PRO A 15 -16.17 6.42 9.06
N TRP A 16 -17.13 6.31 8.13
CA TRP A 16 -18.43 5.70 8.35
C TRP A 16 -18.51 4.21 7.98
N ILE A 17 -17.59 3.70 7.15
CA ILE A 17 -17.73 2.36 6.54
C ILE A 17 -16.47 1.49 6.58
N HIS A 18 -15.32 2.06 6.96
CA HIS A 18 -14.01 1.44 6.77
C HIS A 18 -13.32 1.09 8.09
N LEU A 19 -12.99 -0.20 8.26
CA LEU A 19 -12.03 -0.67 9.25
C LEU A 19 -10.66 -0.80 8.60
N SER A 20 -9.62 -0.21 9.19
CA SER A 20 -8.24 -0.36 8.70
C SER A 20 -7.28 -0.58 9.85
N THR A 21 -6.42 -1.58 9.69
CA THR A 21 -5.44 -1.97 10.70
C THR A 21 -4.01 -1.75 10.20
N ARG A 22 -3.04 -1.68 11.11
CA ARG A 22 -1.62 -1.88 10.84
C ARG A 22 -1.20 -3.29 11.29
N PRO A 23 -0.05 -3.81 10.82
CA PRO A 23 0.44 -5.12 11.22
C PRO A 23 0.52 -5.35 12.74
N ASN A 24 0.76 -4.31 13.54
CA ASN A 24 0.84 -4.40 15.00
C ASN A 24 -0.54 -4.27 15.70
N GLY A 25 -1.64 -4.24 14.97
CA GLY A 25 -3.00 -4.13 15.51
C GLY A 25 -3.48 -2.70 15.76
N HIS A 26 -2.66 -1.66 15.49
CA HIS A 26 -3.15 -0.28 15.54
C HIS A 26 -4.27 -0.07 14.53
N VAL A 27 -5.41 0.46 15.00
CA VAL A 27 -6.49 0.92 14.13
C VAL A 27 -6.09 2.28 13.56
N ARG A 28 -6.33 2.49 12.26
CA ARG A 28 -6.04 3.73 11.56
C ARG A 28 -7.25 4.21 10.77
N LEU A 29 -7.36 5.52 10.58
CA LEU A 29 -8.48 6.12 9.85
C LEU A 29 -8.54 5.64 8.39
N CYS A 30 -7.40 5.68 7.69
CA CYS A 30 -7.21 5.06 6.39
C CYS A 30 -5.71 4.87 6.09
N CYS A 31 -5.37 4.16 5.02
CA CYS A 31 -3.97 3.92 4.64
C CYS A 31 -3.20 5.19 4.24
N THR A 32 -3.88 6.28 3.86
CA THR A 32 -3.26 7.56 3.46
C THR A 32 -3.23 8.57 4.60
N ALA A 33 -3.99 8.33 5.68
CA ALA A 33 -4.04 9.21 6.84
C ALA A 33 -2.65 9.27 7.47
N ASN A 34 -2.07 10.47 7.47
CA ASN A 34 -0.64 10.79 7.61
C ASN A 34 0.21 9.68 8.28
N ALA A 35 0.83 8.83 7.45
CA ALA A 35 1.32 7.53 7.88
C ALA A 35 2.83 7.42 8.13
N SER A 36 3.64 8.37 7.65
CA SER A 36 5.10 8.21 7.71
C SER A 36 5.94 9.48 7.86
N SER A 37 5.35 10.69 7.85
CA SER A 37 6.06 11.99 7.92
C SER A 37 7.34 12.08 7.05
N ALA A 38 7.44 11.29 5.99
CA ALA A 38 8.66 11.21 5.21
C ALA A 38 8.89 12.49 4.41
N GLY A 39 10.11 13.02 4.49
CA GLY A 39 10.56 14.23 3.81
C GLY A 39 12.08 14.24 3.63
N ALA A 40 12.65 15.36 3.20
CA ALA A 40 14.11 15.54 3.06
C ALA A 40 14.87 15.34 4.38
N THR A 41 14.22 15.61 5.53
CA THR A 41 14.74 15.40 6.88
C THR A 41 13.75 14.59 7.71
N ASN A 42 14.15 14.11 8.90
CA ASN A 42 13.27 13.37 9.82
C ASN A 42 12.36 14.29 10.65
N ASP A 43 11.98 15.46 10.11
CA ASP A 43 11.11 16.37 10.85
C ASP A 43 9.74 15.75 11.09
N LYS A 44 9.21 15.94 12.30
CA LYS A 44 7.92 15.38 12.72
C LYS A 44 6.84 16.45 12.76
N LYS A 45 6.98 17.51 11.94
CA LYS A 45 6.12 18.70 11.94
C LYS A 45 4.63 18.37 11.82
N TYR A 46 4.30 17.26 11.17
CA TYR A 46 2.92 16.79 10.98
C TYR A 46 2.61 15.45 11.68
N GLY A 47 3.57 14.87 12.44
CA GLY A 47 3.45 13.63 13.21
C GLY A 47 3.33 12.33 12.39
N GLY A 48 4.21 11.35 12.68
CA GLY A 48 4.30 10.06 11.95
C GLY A 48 3.18 9.05 12.23
N GLU A 49 2.20 9.42 13.05
CA GLU A 49 1.09 8.54 13.49
C GLU A 49 -0.23 9.30 13.65
N VAL A 50 -0.39 10.48 13.03
CA VAL A 50 -1.61 11.29 13.19
C VAL A 50 -2.85 10.57 12.66
N GLY A 51 -2.67 9.65 11.71
CA GLY A 51 -3.73 8.78 11.21
C GLY A 51 -4.08 7.58 12.08
N ILE A 52 -3.35 7.32 13.17
CA ILE A 52 -3.69 6.28 14.15
C ILE A 52 -4.88 6.75 14.99
N VAL A 53 -5.88 5.89 15.09
CA VAL A 53 -7.05 6.11 15.94
C VAL A 53 -6.61 6.04 17.39
N LYS A 54 -7.03 7.00 18.21
CA LYS A 54 -6.62 7.12 19.62
C LYS A 54 -7.82 7.11 20.57
N GLY A 55 -7.66 6.50 21.73
CA GLY A 55 -8.61 6.59 22.83
C GLY A 55 -8.61 7.97 23.48
N ASP A 56 -9.54 8.17 24.41
CA ASP A 56 -9.69 9.43 25.15
C ASP A 56 -8.48 9.71 26.08
N ASP A 57 -7.70 8.68 26.40
CA ASP A 57 -6.43 8.77 27.12
C ASP A 57 -5.23 9.17 26.23
N GLY A 58 -5.48 9.40 24.94
CA GLY A 58 -4.48 9.77 23.94
C GLY A 58 -3.63 8.62 23.43
N LYS A 59 -3.84 7.38 23.89
CA LYS A 59 -3.10 6.20 23.42
C LYS A 59 -3.70 5.61 22.14
N PRO A 60 -2.91 4.94 21.30
CA PRO A 60 -3.43 4.22 20.14
C PRO A 60 -4.52 3.20 20.52
N ALA A 61 -5.63 3.22 19.80
CA ALA A 61 -6.57 2.12 19.79
C ALA A 61 -5.90 0.93 19.09
N ASN A 62 -5.58 -0.11 19.86
CA ASN A 62 -4.89 -1.30 19.38
C ASN A 62 -5.77 -2.53 19.65
N LEU A 63 -6.03 -3.33 18.61
CA LEU A 63 -6.85 -4.53 18.70
C LEU A 63 -6.28 -5.63 19.62
N ASN A 64 -5.03 -5.50 20.10
CA ASN A 64 -4.50 -6.34 21.18
C ASN A 64 -5.25 -6.15 22.51
N HIS A 65 -5.82 -4.96 22.77
CA HIS A 65 -6.40 -4.61 24.07
C HIS A 65 -7.62 -3.68 24.01
N THR A 66 -7.99 -3.22 22.81
CA THR A 66 -9.18 -2.41 22.53
C THR A 66 -10.03 -3.19 21.55
N ASP A 67 -11.25 -3.54 21.91
CA ASP A 67 -12.15 -4.26 21.00
C ASP A 67 -12.55 -3.40 19.78
N LEU A 68 -12.99 -4.07 18.72
CA LEU A 68 -13.29 -3.45 17.43
C LEU A 68 -14.37 -2.37 17.55
N LEU A 69 -15.45 -2.63 18.27
CA LEU A 69 -16.57 -1.70 18.38
C LEU A 69 -16.24 -0.48 19.26
N THR A 70 -15.43 -0.66 20.31
CA THR A 70 -14.87 0.46 21.07
C THR A 70 -13.96 1.33 20.19
N ALA A 71 -13.07 0.73 19.39
CA ALA A 71 -12.23 1.49 18.46
C ALA A 71 -13.05 2.23 17.40
N TRP A 72 -14.17 1.65 16.94
CA TRP A 72 -15.05 2.20 15.91
C TRP A 72 -15.73 3.52 16.31
N ASN A 73 -16.08 3.68 17.60
CA ASN A 73 -16.83 4.82 18.14
C ASN A 73 -16.13 5.54 19.32
N ASN A 74 -14.80 5.48 19.39
CA ASN A 74 -14.06 6.26 20.39
C ASN A 74 -14.06 7.77 20.11
N GLY A 75 -13.53 8.56 21.04
CA GLY A 75 -13.51 10.03 20.92
C GLY A 75 -12.81 10.54 19.66
N TYR A 76 -11.75 9.88 19.20
CA TYR A 76 -11.06 10.24 17.96
C TYR A 76 -11.98 10.08 16.73
N MET A 77 -12.57 8.90 16.52
CA MET A 77 -13.42 8.63 15.35
C MET A 77 -14.66 9.53 15.34
N LYS A 78 -15.29 9.72 16.51
CA LYS A 78 -16.41 10.64 16.70
C LYS A 78 -16.04 12.08 16.33
N THR A 79 -14.87 12.54 16.78
CA THR A 79 -14.38 13.89 16.46
C THR A 79 -14.12 14.05 14.96
N VAL A 80 -13.45 13.08 14.32
CA VAL A 80 -13.19 13.12 12.88
C VAL A 80 -14.50 13.25 12.08
N ARG A 81 -15.52 12.46 12.42
CA ARG A 81 -16.83 12.54 11.75
C ARG A 81 -17.49 13.90 11.95
N ARG A 82 -17.52 14.44 13.19
CA ARG A 82 -18.08 15.78 13.47
C ARG A 82 -17.35 16.88 12.69
N GLN A 83 -16.02 16.87 12.69
CA GLN A 83 -15.20 17.84 11.95
C GLN A 83 -15.54 17.82 10.46
N MET A 84 -15.58 16.63 9.85
CA MET A 84 -15.97 16.49 8.45
C MET A 84 -17.38 17.00 8.17
N LEU A 85 -18.36 16.77 9.06
CA LEU A 85 -19.73 17.28 8.90
C LEU A 85 -19.82 18.80 9.04
N GLN A 86 -18.94 19.41 9.83
CA GLN A 86 -18.88 20.86 10.07
C GLN A 86 -18.06 21.63 9.03
N GLY A 87 -17.49 20.95 8.02
CA GLY A 87 -16.63 21.58 7.02
C GLY A 87 -15.19 21.79 7.50
N GLU A 88 -14.81 21.20 8.62
CA GLU A 88 -13.45 21.25 9.15
C GLU A 88 -12.58 20.12 8.57
N ILE A 89 -11.27 20.35 8.45
CA ILE A 89 -10.30 19.38 7.96
C ILE A 89 -9.64 18.67 9.15
N PRO A 90 -9.88 17.37 9.36
CA PRO A 90 -9.17 16.63 10.40
C PRO A 90 -7.64 16.63 10.15
N PRO A 91 -6.80 16.78 11.18
CA PRO A 91 -5.34 16.81 11.01
C PRO A 91 -4.78 15.60 10.25
N SER A 92 -5.37 14.42 10.45
CA SER A 92 -5.00 13.17 9.79
C SER A 92 -5.30 13.15 8.29
N CYS A 93 -6.20 14.02 7.81
CA CYS A 93 -6.67 14.06 6.43
C CYS A 93 -5.98 15.12 5.58
N THR A 94 -5.15 15.98 6.17
CA THR A 94 -4.49 17.13 5.50
C THR A 94 -3.77 16.78 4.20
N LYS A 95 -3.22 15.57 4.08
CA LYS A 95 -2.58 15.10 2.83
C LYS A 95 -3.54 15.10 1.64
N CYS A 96 -4.77 14.60 1.79
CA CYS A 96 -5.74 14.56 0.70
C CYS A 96 -6.11 15.98 0.22
N PHE A 97 -6.29 16.91 1.16
CA PHE A 97 -6.60 18.31 0.82
C PHE A 97 -5.41 19.04 0.15
N LYS A 98 -4.16 18.70 0.52
CA LYS A 98 -2.97 19.20 -0.21
C LYS A 98 -2.91 18.66 -1.64
N GLU A 99 -3.22 17.38 -1.84
CA GLU A 99 -3.30 16.77 -3.18
C GLU A 99 -4.37 17.47 -4.03
N GLU A 100 -5.55 17.75 -3.46
CA GLU A 100 -6.65 18.44 -4.12
C GLU A 100 -6.33 19.90 -4.47
N ALA A 101 -5.70 20.64 -3.55
CA ALA A 101 -5.27 22.01 -3.79
C ALA A 101 -4.21 22.11 -4.91
N ALA A 102 -3.45 21.02 -5.13
CA ALA A 102 -2.52 20.87 -6.25
C ALA A 102 -3.19 20.38 -7.56
N GLY A 103 -4.53 20.26 -7.58
CA GLY A 103 -5.29 19.81 -8.74
C GLY A 103 -5.31 18.28 -8.95
N HIS A 104 -4.90 17.49 -7.95
CA HIS A 104 -4.95 16.03 -8.01
C HIS A 104 -6.21 15.46 -7.39
N ARG A 105 -6.71 14.35 -7.94
CA ARG A 105 -7.77 13.56 -7.31
C ARG A 105 -7.17 12.78 -6.13
N SER A 106 -7.53 13.18 -4.91
CA SER A 106 -7.08 12.50 -3.69
C SER A 106 -7.77 11.15 -3.48
N LYS A 107 -7.22 10.36 -2.55
CA LYS A 107 -7.85 9.11 -2.12
C LYS A 107 -9.25 9.36 -1.52
N ARG A 108 -9.47 10.44 -0.75
CA ARG A 108 -10.80 10.68 -0.15
C ARG A 108 -11.87 10.84 -1.23
N ASN A 109 -11.57 11.58 -2.31
CA ASN A 109 -12.52 11.79 -3.40
C ASN A 109 -12.73 10.51 -4.21
N TRP A 110 -11.66 9.75 -4.46
CA TRP A 110 -11.76 8.46 -5.13
C TRP A 110 -12.60 7.44 -4.35
N GLU A 111 -12.31 7.25 -3.06
CA GLU A 111 -13.06 6.31 -2.20
C GLU A 111 -14.51 6.78 -2.02
N THR A 112 -14.75 8.09 -1.86
CA THR A 112 -16.11 8.62 -1.69
C THR A 112 -16.97 8.38 -2.92
N GLU A 113 -16.47 8.66 -4.12
CA GLU A 113 -17.19 8.37 -5.37
C GLU A 113 -17.40 6.87 -5.57
N TYR A 114 -16.37 6.04 -5.32
CA TYR A 114 -16.46 4.60 -5.46
C TYR A 114 -17.52 4.00 -4.53
N TRP A 115 -17.53 4.40 -3.26
CA TRP A 115 -18.42 3.84 -2.26
C TRP A 115 -19.81 4.50 -2.24
N ALA A 116 -19.98 5.76 -2.66
CA ALA A 116 -21.31 6.39 -2.72
C ALA A 116 -22.25 5.69 -3.72
N SER A 117 -21.72 4.91 -4.67
CA SER A 117 -22.50 4.04 -5.56
C SER A 117 -22.94 2.71 -4.93
N ARG A 118 -22.39 2.38 -3.75
CA ARG A 118 -22.49 1.06 -3.08
C ARG A 118 -23.17 1.12 -1.72
N VAL A 119 -23.07 2.26 -1.05
CA VAL A 119 -23.69 2.54 0.25
C VAL A 119 -24.41 3.89 0.19
N SER A 120 -25.54 3.99 0.89
CA SER A 120 -26.35 5.22 0.92
C SER A 120 -25.71 6.26 1.85
N VAL A 121 -25.07 7.29 1.28
CA VAL A 121 -24.51 8.40 2.07
C VAL A 121 -25.59 9.07 2.91
N LYS A 122 -26.80 9.24 2.35
CA LYS A 122 -27.94 9.82 3.06
C LYS A 122 -28.29 9.02 4.33
N GLU A 123 -28.30 7.69 4.25
CA GLU A 123 -28.53 6.85 5.42
C GLU A 123 -27.39 6.94 6.44
N LEU A 124 -26.14 6.93 5.99
CA LEU A 124 -24.99 7.09 6.89
C LEU A 124 -25.07 8.40 7.67
N LEU A 125 -25.45 9.49 7.01
CA LEU A 125 -25.64 10.79 7.64
C LEU A 125 -26.84 10.79 8.60
N ALA A 126 -27.97 10.23 8.19
CA ALA A 126 -29.18 10.16 9.02
C ALA A 126 -28.99 9.29 10.28
N MET A 127 -28.12 8.28 10.22
CA MET A 127 -27.79 7.41 11.37
C MET A 127 -26.64 7.96 12.23
N THR A 128 -26.06 9.12 11.88
CA THR A 128 -24.98 9.73 12.66
C THR A 128 -25.58 10.54 13.81
N ASN A 129 -25.22 10.19 15.04
CA ASN A 129 -25.64 10.92 16.23
C ASN A 129 -24.94 12.28 16.32
N ALA A 130 -25.48 13.20 17.11
CA ALA A 130 -24.91 14.54 17.31
C ALA A 130 -23.47 14.50 17.86
N ASP A 131 -23.12 13.48 18.64
CA ASP A 131 -21.76 13.28 19.15
C ASP A 131 -20.80 12.68 18.10
N GLY A 132 -21.26 12.35 16.90
CA GLY A 132 -20.49 11.72 15.82
C GLY A 132 -20.40 10.20 15.91
N SER A 133 -21.07 9.55 16.88
CA SER A 133 -21.17 8.08 16.89
C SER A 133 -22.08 7.60 15.76
N VAL A 134 -21.78 6.42 15.22
CA VAL A 134 -22.55 5.78 14.15
C VAL A 134 -22.74 4.30 14.48
N PRO A 135 -23.87 3.66 14.12
CA PRO A 135 -24.00 2.22 14.27
C PRO A 135 -22.94 1.50 13.41
N PRO A 136 -22.37 0.37 13.90
CA PRO A 136 -21.40 -0.38 13.12
C PRO A 136 -22.10 -1.02 11.91
N LYS A 137 -21.76 -0.50 10.73
CA LYS A 137 -22.13 -1.04 9.41
C LYS A 137 -20.89 -1.06 8.54
N ILE A 138 -19.94 -1.92 8.92
CA ILE A 138 -18.60 -1.93 8.30
C ILE A 138 -18.71 -2.57 6.91
N ALA A 139 -18.62 -1.76 5.85
CA ALA A 139 -18.71 -2.27 4.48
C ALA A 139 -17.34 -2.58 3.85
N TYR A 140 -16.29 -1.95 4.36
CA TYR A 140 -14.94 -2.06 3.84
C TYR A 140 -13.95 -2.44 4.95
N VAL A 141 -13.26 -3.56 4.80
CA VAL A 141 -12.31 -4.04 5.81
C VAL A 141 -10.91 -4.17 5.21
N ASP A 142 -9.95 -3.38 5.66
CA ASP A 142 -8.52 -3.44 5.35
C ASP A 142 -7.75 -4.10 6.52
N LEU A 143 -7.52 -5.40 6.39
CA LEU A 143 -6.86 -6.22 7.43
C LEU A 143 -5.38 -6.41 7.15
N ARG A 144 -4.57 -6.12 8.16
CA ARG A 144 -3.12 -6.36 8.24
C ARG A 144 -2.86 -7.35 9.36
N LEU A 145 -2.95 -8.64 9.03
CA LEU A 145 -2.81 -9.75 9.99
C LEU A 145 -1.33 -9.99 10.35
N GLY A 146 -0.68 -8.98 10.93
CA GLY A 146 0.71 -9.11 11.36
C GLY A 146 1.75 -9.00 10.27
N THR A 147 2.95 -9.47 10.60
CA THR A 147 4.16 -9.39 9.78
C THR A 147 4.62 -10.75 9.27
N LYS A 148 3.84 -11.83 9.47
CA LYS A 148 4.17 -13.13 8.89
C LYS A 148 4.24 -12.98 7.36
N CYS A 149 5.43 -13.17 6.79
CA CYS A 149 5.69 -12.97 5.38
C CYS A 149 6.86 -13.89 5.00
N ASN A 150 6.86 -14.38 3.77
CA ASN A 150 7.89 -15.24 3.19
C ASN A 150 8.93 -14.47 2.36
N LEU A 151 8.82 -13.14 2.27
CA LEU A 151 9.83 -12.26 1.69
C LEU A 151 10.32 -11.23 2.73
N LYS A 152 11.47 -10.64 2.45
CA LYS A 152 12.08 -9.52 3.20
C LYS A 152 12.55 -8.44 2.22
N CYS A 153 11.61 -7.88 1.46
CA CYS A 153 11.87 -6.87 0.43
C CYS A 153 12.67 -5.68 0.97
N ILE A 154 13.55 -5.09 0.16
CA ILE A 154 14.50 -4.04 0.55
C ILE A 154 13.86 -2.78 1.14
N MET A 155 12.60 -2.48 0.85
CA MET A 155 11.87 -1.35 1.45
C MET A 155 11.12 -1.70 2.73
N CYS A 156 11.04 -2.99 3.09
CA CYS A 156 10.34 -3.45 4.28
C CYS A 156 11.22 -3.33 5.53
N SER A 157 10.58 -3.52 6.68
CA SER A 157 11.22 -3.55 7.99
C SER A 157 10.63 -4.71 8.83
N PRO A 158 11.09 -4.90 10.08
CA PRO A 158 10.41 -5.79 11.03
C PRO A 158 8.93 -5.44 11.28
N HIS A 159 8.49 -4.22 10.94
CA HIS A 159 7.08 -3.82 11.00
C HIS A 159 6.22 -4.38 9.86
N ASP A 160 6.84 -4.93 8.81
CA ASP A 160 6.17 -5.40 7.60
C ASP A 160 6.42 -6.89 7.34
N SER A 161 7.60 -7.39 7.70
CA SER A 161 7.98 -8.80 7.56
C SER A 161 8.75 -9.32 8.77
N SER A 162 8.33 -10.48 9.26
CA SER A 162 8.98 -11.23 10.33
C SER A 162 10.35 -11.78 9.90
N LEU A 163 10.55 -12.08 8.61
CA LEU A 163 11.87 -12.47 8.09
C LEU A 163 12.90 -11.32 8.14
N TRP A 164 12.42 -10.07 8.20
CA TRP A 164 13.28 -8.89 8.33
C TRP A 164 13.94 -8.76 9.70
N VAL A 165 13.43 -9.44 10.74
CA VAL A 165 13.99 -9.37 12.11
C VAL A 165 15.48 -9.76 12.12
N ASN A 166 15.85 -10.80 11.38
CA ASN A 166 17.24 -11.27 11.32
C ASN A 166 18.15 -10.28 10.60
N ASP A 167 17.67 -9.64 9.53
CA ASP A 167 18.42 -8.63 8.79
C ASP A 167 18.58 -7.36 9.65
N TRP A 168 17.51 -6.94 10.33
CA TRP A 168 17.53 -5.78 11.23
C TRP A 168 18.51 -5.96 12.39
N ASN A 169 18.54 -7.13 13.04
CA ASN A 169 19.48 -7.43 14.13
C ASN A 169 20.96 -7.34 13.68
N LYS A 170 21.25 -7.63 12.39
CA LYS A 170 22.59 -7.51 11.81
C LYS A 170 22.89 -6.09 11.33
N LEU A 171 21.88 -5.40 10.81
CA LEU A 171 21.99 -4.07 10.23
C LEU A 171 22.08 -2.98 11.29
N TYR A 172 21.09 -2.90 12.19
CA TYR A 172 20.88 -1.76 13.08
C TYR A 172 22.10 -1.41 13.95
N PRO A 173 22.84 -2.38 14.55
CA PRO A 173 24.04 -2.08 15.31
C PRO A 173 25.21 -1.52 14.47
N LYS A 174 25.20 -1.75 13.15
CA LYS A 174 26.25 -1.31 12.22
C LYS A 174 25.98 0.05 11.60
N ILE A 175 24.76 0.59 11.72
CA ILE A 175 24.40 1.90 11.16
C ILE A 175 25.17 3.01 11.88
N GLN A 176 25.91 3.80 11.11
CA GLN A 176 26.68 4.96 11.54
C GLN A 176 25.96 6.28 11.24
N ASN A 177 25.21 6.37 10.14
CA ASN A 177 24.42 7.55 9.83
C ASN A 177 23.25 7.69 10.82
N GLU A 178 23.27 8.74 11.64
CA GLU A 178 22.27 8.97 12.70
C GLU A 178 20.85 9.15 12.16
N SER A 179 20.68 9.78 11.00
CA SER A 179 19.37 9.96 10.36
C SER A 179 18.80 8.63 9.87
N LEU A 180 19.63 7.79 9.25
CA LEU A 180 19.25 6.42 8.87
C LEU A 180 18.91 5.59 10.11
N LYS A 181 19.71 5.74 11.17
CA LYS A 181 19.52 5.01 12.43
C LYS A 181 18.18 5.34 13.07
N GLU A 182 17.76 6.61 13.04
CA GLU A 182 16.43 7.03 13.51
C GLU A 182 15.30 6.39 12.67
N ILE A 183 15.42 6.40 11.34
CA ILE A 183 14.42 5.79 10.43
C ILE A 183 14.27 4.29 10.69
N MET A 184 15.38 3.60 10.93
CA MET A 184 15.42 2.15 11.07
C MET A 184 15.13 1.68 12.51
N GLN A 185 14.63 2.55 13.39
CA GLN A 185 14.29 2.17 14.76
C GLN A 185 13.15 1.15 14.81
N TRP A 186 13.33 0.11 15.62
CA TRP A 186 12.29 -0.87 15.96
C TRP A 186 12.21 -1.02 17.48
N HIS A 187 11.69 0.03 18.14
CA HIS A 187 11.64 0.10 19.59
C HIS A 187 10.91 -1.09 20.23
N ASN A 188 11.47 -1.57 21.34
CA ASN A 188 10.92 -2.68 22.13
C ASN A 188 10.51 -3.91 21.29
N LYS A 189 11.22 -4.17 20.17
CA LYS A 189 10.89 -5.25 19.23
C LYS A 189 9.43 -5.19 18.74
N GLY A 190 8.92 -3.99 18.50
CA GLY A 190 7.56 -3.74 18.05
C GLY A 190 6.48 -3.84 19.12
N LYS A 191 6.85 -4.15 20.38
CA LYS A 191 5.94 -4.16 21.54
C LYS A 191 5.71 -2.76 22.10
N VAL A 192 5.37 -1.83 21.23
CA VAL A 192 5.00 -0.45 21.60
C VAL A 192 3.52 -0.45 21.99
N ASP A 193 3.15 0.26 23.05
CA ASP A 193 1.76 0.37 23.53
C ASP A 193 1.07 -0.98 23.80
N GLY A 194 1.80 -1.99 24.29
CA GLY A 194 1.25 -3.33 24.53
C GLY A 194 0.92 -4.12 23.26
N ALA A 195 1.31 -3.62 22.09
CA ALA A 195 1.07 -4.25 20.80
C ALA A 195 1.84 -5.57 20.64
N THR A 196 1.24 -6.49 19.90
CA THR A 196 1.92 -7.64 19.32
C THR A 196 1.56 -7.75 17.84
N TYR A 197 2.44 -8.36 17.03
CA TYR A 197 2.15 -8.61 15.61
C TYR A 197 1.21 -9.80 15.38
N ASN A 198 0.91 -10.58 16.43
CA ASN A 198 -0.06 -11.67 16.41
C ASN A 198 -1.37 -11.29 17.11
N TRP A 199 -1.74 -10.01 17.09
CA TRP A 199 -2.93 -9.45 17.73
C TRP A 199 -4.26 -10.10 17.34
N TYR A 200 -4.29 -10.73 16.17
CA TYR A 200 -5.43 -11.45 15.62
C TYR A 200 -5.48 -12.91 16.08
N SER A 201 -4.35 -13.43 16.54
CA SER A 201 -4.24 -14.80 17.05
C SER A 201 -4.82 -14.86 18.46
N ASP A 202 -5.68 -15.84 18.73
CA ASP A 202 -6.39 -16.02 20.01
C ASP A 202 -7.25 -14.83 20.47
N ASN A 203 -7.68 -13.97 19.55
CA ASN A 203 -8.52 -12.80 19.85
C ASN A 203 -10.00 -13.04 19.56
N GLN A 204 -10.64 -13.87 20.38
CA GLN A 204 -12.02 -14.30 20.16
C GLN A 204 -13.01 -13.12 20.12
N GLU A 205 -12.80 -12.09 20.94
CA GLU A 205 -13.67 -10.91 20.98
C GLU A 205 -13.63 -10.15 19.66
N PHE A 206 -12.43 -9.89 19.12
CA PHE A 206 -12.29 -9.27 17.81
C PHE A 206 -13.00 -10.08 16.72
N TRP A 207 -12.77 -11.39 16.67
CA TRP A 207 -13.37 -12.25 15.64
C TRP A 207 -14.89 -12.32 15.77
N ASN A 208 -15.44 -12.41 16.99
CA ASN A 208 -16.88 -12.36 17.20
C ASN A 208 -17.47 -11.05 16.67
N GLN A 209 -16.91 -9.91 17.10
CA GLN A 209 -17.38 -8.59 16.66
C GLN A 209 -17.23 -8.40 15.15
N LEU A 210 -16.16 -8.90 14.53
CA LEU A 210 -15.96 -8.84 13.09
C LEU A 210 -16.96 -9.73 12.35
N HIS A 211 -17.20 -10.94 12.84
CA HIS A 211 -18.15 -11.89 12.24
C HIS A 211 -19.59 -11.39 12.30
N ASP A 212 -19.97 -10.69 13.36
CA ASP A 212 -21.28 -10.03 13.48
C ASP A 212 -21.48 -8.92 12.43
N GLN A 213 -20.40 -8.41 11.85
CA GLN A 213 -20.43 -7.40 10.79
C GLN A 213 -20.47 -8.00 9.38
N LEU A 214 -20.30 -9.31 9.20
CA LEU A 214 -20.25 -9.97 7.89
C LEU A 214 -21.44 -9.61 6.96
N PRO A 215 -22.70 -9.50 7.43
CA PRO A 215 -23.83 -9.11 6.58
C PRO A 215 -23.71 -7.71 5.96
N ASN A 216 -22.82 -6.86 6.49
CA ASN A 216 -22.57 -5.53 5.96
C ASN A 216 -21.38 -5.48 4.98
N PHE A 217 -20.58 -6.54 4.89
CA PHE A 217 -19.34 -6.52 4.12
C PHE A 217 -19.63 -6.44 2.62
N GLN A 218 -18.89 -5.56 1.95
CA GLN A 218 -18.89 -5.47 0.50
C GLN A 218 -17.48 -5.59 -0.09
N GLN A 219 -16.43 -5.30 0.69
CA GLN A 219 -15.04 -5.53 0.30
C GLN A 219 -14.15 -5.93 1.47
N LEU A 220 -13.41 -7.03 1.28
CA LEU A 220 -12.30 -7.45 2.13
C LEU A 220 -10.98 -7.15 1.41
N TYR A 221 -10.14 -6.32 2.01
CA TYR A 221 -8.81 -5.98 1.51
C TYR A 221 -7.74 -6.55 2.44
N PHE A 222 -6.92 -7.44 1.87
CA PHE A 222 -5.81 -8.09 2.53
C PHE A 222 -4.48 -7.54 2.03
N ALA A 223 -3.61 -7.18 2.97
CA ALA A 223 -2.22 -6.83 2.73
C ALA A 223 -1.45 -6.78 4.08
N GLY A 224 -0.22 -6.26 4.12
CA GLY A 224 0.61 -6.26 5.34
C GLY A 224 1.80 -7.18 5.18
N GLY A 225 1.97 -8.17 6.06
CA GLY A 225 2.74 -9.37 5.73
C GLY A 225 2.19 -10.09 4.48
N GLU A 226 2.33 -11.41 4.39
CA GLU A 226 1.73 -12.17 3.30
C GLU A 226 0.47 -12.89 3.78
N SER A 227 -0.70 -12.42 3.33
CA SER A 227 -1.98 -12.96 3.80
C SER A 227 -2.22 -14.39 3.36
N THR A 228 -1.68 -14.81 2.20
CA THR A 228 -1.91 -16.16 1.66
C THR A 228 -1.22 -17.27 2.45
N ILE A 229 -0.42 -16.93 3.47
CA ILE A 229 0.26 -17.88 4.37
C ILE A 229 -0.20 -17.76 5.84
N ILE A 230 -1.33 -17.08 6.09
CA ILE A 230 -1.91 -16.85 7.41
C ILE A 230 -3.19 -17.66 7.53
N ASP A 231 -3.33 -18.49 8.57
CA ASP A 231 -4.46 -19.43 8.67
C ASP A 231 -5.78 -18.71 8.99
N GLU A 232 -5.73 -17.62 9.75
CA GLU A 232 -6.88 -16.78 10.07
C GLU A 232 -7.43 -16.03 8.84
N HIS A 233 -6.60 -15.82 7.81
CA HIS A 233 -7.08 -15.33 6.52
C HIS A 233 -8.04 -16.35 5.87
N TYR A 234 -7.64 -17.63 5.81
CA TYR A 234 -8.50 -18.69 5.29
C TYR A 234 -9.75 -18.89 6.15
N SER A 235 -9.60 -18.84 7.48
CA SER A 235 -10.72 -18.99 8.42
C SER A 235 -11.80 -17.93 8.20
N LEU A 236 -11.41 -16.67 7.96
CA LEU A 236 -12.35 -15.60 7.62
C LEU A 236 -13.05 -15.85 6.28
N LEU A 237 -12.31 -16.26 5.24
CA LEU A 237 -12.92 -16.57 3.95
C LEU A 237 -13.93 -17.73 4.05
N GLU A 238 -13.58 -18.78 4.79
CA GLU A 238 -14.45 -19.91 5.05
C GLU A 238 -15.71 -19.52 5.82
N GLU A 239 -15.61 -18.65 6.83
CA GLU A 239 -16.76 -18.16 7.57
C GLU A 239 -17.69 -17.29 6.68
N CYS A 240 -17.14 -16.46 5.79
CA CYS A 240 -17.93 -15.74 4.79
C CYS A 240 -18.73 -16.70 3.89
N VAL A 241 -18.11 -17.79 3.42
CA VAL A 241 -18.77 -18.81 2.59
C VAL A 241 -19.84 -19.54 3.39
N LYS A 242 -19.51 -19.99 4.60
CA LYS A 242 -20.41 -20.72 5.49
C LYS A 242 -21.67 -19.93 5.86
N ARG A 243 -21.57 -18.60 6.01
CA ARG A 243 -22.73 -17.72 6.28
C ARG A 243 -23.50 -17.30 5.04
N GLY A 244 -23.03 -17.67 3.84
CA GLY A 244 -23.67 -17.28 2.57
C GLY A 244 -23.37 -15.84 2.13
N GLU A 245 -22.38 -15.19 2.73
CA GLU A 245 -22.06 -13.77 2.48
C GLU A 245 -21.05 -13.59 1.33
N ALA A 246 -20.25 -14.60 1.03
CA ALA A 246 -19.19 -14.55 0.01
C ALA A 246 -19.65 -14.00 -1.37
N PRO A 247 -20.83 -14.37 -1.92
CA PRO A 247 -21.31 -13.85 -3.22
C PRO A 247 -21.55 -12.33 -3.25
N HIS A 248 -21.58 -11.66 -2.10
CA HIS A 248 -21.75 -10.20 -1.98
C HIS A 248 -20.43 -9.46 -1.78
N ILE A 249 -19.35 -10.18 -1.47
CA ILE A 249 -18.06 -9.61 -1.05
C ILE A 249 -17.05 -9.61 -2.20
N GLU A 250 -16.45 -8.45 -2.45
CA GLU A 250 -15.27 -8.31 -3.31
C GLU A 250 -13.99 -8.55 -2.48
N LEU A 251 -13.15 -9.49 -2.92
CA LEU A 251 -11.82 -9.67 -2.34
C LEU A 251 -10.81 -8.77 -3.04
N ARG A 252 -9.93 -8.13 -2.27
CA ARG A 252 -8.81 -7.35 -2.76
C ARG A 252 -7.53 -7.80 -2.06
N TYR A 253 -6.47 -7.97 -2.83
CA TYR A 253 -5.16 -8.36 -2.32
C TYR A 253 -4.09 -7.39 -2.81
N ASN A 254 -3.21 -6.94 -1.92
CA ASN A 254 -1.83 -6.64 -2.30
C ASN A 254 -0.97 -7.75 -1.73
N SER A 255 -0.47 -8.62 -2.60
CA SER A 255 0.25 -9.84 -2.23
C SER A 255 1.56 -9.92 -2.99
N ASN A 256 2.54 -10.61 -2.41
CA ASN A 256 3.77 -10.98 -3.08
C ASN A 256 3.63 -12.19 -4.02
N GLY A 257 2.47 -12.87 -4.03
CA GLY A 257 2.12 -13.92 -4.98
C GLY A 257 3.01 -15.17 -4.98
N ILE A 258 3.90 -15.36 -4.00
CA ILE A 258 4.82 -16.51 -3.97
C ILE A 258 4.09 -17.81 -3.63
N GLU A 259 3.21 -17.77 -2.64
CA GLU A 259 2.43 -18.93 -2.19
C GLU A 259 0.95 -18.74 -2.55
N LEU A 260 0.50 -19.47 -3.57
CA LEU A 260 -0.89 -19.47 -4.04
C LEU A 260 -1.40 -20.92 -4.06
N PRO A 261 -1.79 -21.50 -2.91
CA PRO A 261 -2.25 -22.89 -2.85
C PRO A 261 -3.62 -23.07 -3.53
N GLN A 262 -3.90 -24.28 -4.02
CA GLN A 262 -5.16 -24.58 -4.73
C GLN A 262 -6.42 -24.20 -3.92
N LYS A 263 -6.39 -24.41 -2.59
CA LYS A 263 -7.47 -24.04 -1.67
C LYS A 263 -7.85 -22.55 -1.77
N LEU A 264 -6.88 -21.66 -2.02
CA LEU A 264 -7.14 -20.23 -2.18
C LEU A 264 -8.00 -19.97 -3.43
N PHE A 265 -7.65 -20.60 -4.55
CA PHE A 265 -8.42 -20.50 -5.79
C PHE A 265 -9.80 -21.11 -5.68
N ASP A 266 -9.95 -22.18 -4.89
CA ASP A 266 -11.27 -22.78 -4.63
C ASP A 266 -12.16 -21.84 -3.82
N LEU A 267 -11.63 -21.20 -2.77
CA LEU A 267 -12.36 -20.18 -2.03
C LEU A 267 -12.73 -18.99 -2.92
N TRP A 268 -11.82 -18.51 -3.77
CA TRP A 268 -12.07 -17.37 -4.67
C TRP A 268 -13.28 -17.54 -5.58
N LYS A 269 -13.67 -18.78 -5.93
CA LYS A 269 -14.83 -19.07 -6.77
C LYS A 269 -16.17 -18.70 -6.10
N GLU A 270 -16.20 -18.69 -4.77
CA GLU A 270 -17.40 -18.38 -3.97
C GLU A 270 -17.64 -16.88 -3.82
N PHE A 271 -16.62 -16.05 -4.09
CA PHE A 271 -16.69 -14.61 -3.90
C PHE A 271 -17.16 -13.87 -5.15
N LYS A 272 -17.80 -12.71 -4.95
CA LYS A 272 -18.32 -11.85 -6.03
C LYS A 272 -17.26 -11.54 -7.11
N ARG A 273 -16.06 -11.19 -6.66
CA ARG A 273 -14.90 -10.88 -7.50
C ARG A 273 -13.63 -10.90 -6.66
N VAL A 274 -12.50 -11.21 -7.29
CA VAL A 274 -11.16 -11.05 -6.71
C VAL A 274 -10.39 -10.01 -7.51
N ARG A 275 -9.81 -9.03 -6.81
CA ARG A 275 -8.78 -8.12 -7.35
C ARG A 275 -7.44 -8.48 -6.73
N PHE A 276 -6.56 -9.08 -7.52
CA PHE A 276 -5.25 -9.50 -7.08
C PHE A 276 -4.16 -8.55 -7.62
N HIS A 277 -3.63 -7.71 -6.73
CA HIS A 277 -2.49 -6.84 -7.03
C HIS A 277 -1.19 -7.58 -6.68
N PHE A 278 -0.54 -8.17 -7.69
CA PHE A 278 0.73 -8.88 -7.56
C PHE A 278 1.87 -7.87 -7.48
N SER A 279 2.55 -7.84 -6.34
CA SER A 279 3.62 -6.92 -6.06
C SER A 279 4.94 -7.36 -6.71
N ILE A 280 5.34 -6.68 -7.78
CA ILE A 280 6.55 -6.94 -8.59
C ILE A 280 7.18 -5.61 -8.95
N ASP A 281 8.49 -5.47 -8.73
CA ASP A 281 9.16 -4.16 -8.72
C ASP A 281 10.19 -3.96 -9.83
N SER A 282 10.60 -5.03 -10.51
CA SER A 282 11.48 -4.99 -11.69
C SER A 282 11.42 -6.34 -12.43
N ILE A 283 12.43 -6.65 -13.25
CA ILE A 283 12.62 -7.92 -13.95
C ILE A 283 13.89 -8.64 -13.51
N GLY A 284 13.90 -9.97 -13.59
CA GLY A 284 15.09 -10.78 -13.34
C GLY A 284 15.70 -10.56 -11.95
N GLU A 285 17.04 -10.57 -11.90
CA GLU A 285 17.82 -10.40 -10.67
C GLU A 285 17.52 -9.07 -9.96
N MET A 286 17.11 -8.01 -10.68
CA MET A 286 16.71 -6.75 -10.05
C MET A 286 15.46 -6.92 -9.19
N ASN A 287 14.48 -7.71 -9.64
CA ASN A 287 13.32 -8.00 -8.82
C ASN A 287 13.71 -8.87 -7.62
N ASP A 288 14.58 -9.86 -7.82
CA ASP A 288 15.00 -10.78 -6.76
C ASP A 288 15.82 -10.05 -5.69
N TYR A 289 16.61 -9.06 -6.08
CA TYR A 289 17.29 -8.13 -5.16
C TYR A 289 16.28 -7.29 -4.36
N ILE A 290 15.35 -6.64 -5.06
CA ILE A 290 14.38 -5.73 -4.42
C ILE A 290 13.43 -6.52 -3.51
N ARG A 291 12.95 -7.68 -3.96
CA ARG A 291 11.98 -8.54 -3.28
C ARG A 291 12.63 -9.82 -2.76
N TYR A 292 13.78 -9.69 -2.12
CA TYR A 292 14.54 -10.82 -1.58
C TYR A 292 13.72 -11.70 -0.61
N PRO A 293 13.85 -13.05 -0.63
CA PRO A 293 14.63 -13.88 -1.53
C PRO A 293 13.80 -14.44 -2.70
N SER A 294 12.94 -13.63 -3.33
CA SER A 294 12.15 -14.09 -4.48
C SER A 294 13.04 -14.61 -5.61
N GLN A 295 12.43 -15.39 -6.49
CA GLN A 295 13.09 -15.97 -7.66
C GLN A 295 12.28 -15.60 -8.89
N TRP A 296 12.89 -14.92 -9.85
CA TRP A 296 12.18 -14.39 -11.00
C TRP A 296 11.43 -15.47 -11.79
N SER A 297 12.06 -16.62 -11.97
CA SER A 297 11.45 -17.78 -12.63
C SER A 297 10.19 -18.28 -11.92
N HIS A 298 10.09 -18.13 -10.59
CA HIS A 298 8.88 -18.45 -9.83
C HIS A 298 7.82 -17.36 -10.01
N ILE A 299 8.20 -16.09 -10.00
CA ILE A 299 7.29 -14.97 -10.27
C ILE A 299 6.61 -15.13 -11.63
N GLU A 300 7.36 -15.50 -12.67
CA GLU A 300 6.80 -15.76 -14.00
C GLU A 300 5.78 -16.90 -13.99
N LYS A 301 6.09 -18.03 -13.32
CA LYS A 301 5.13 -19.14 -13.17
C LYS A 301 3.84 -18.72 -12.46
N GLN A 302 3.94 -17.85 -11.45
CA GLN A 302 2.78 -17.35 -10.72
C GLN A 302 1.94 -16.39 -11.59
N LEU A 303 2.57 -15.57 -12.43
CA LEU A 303 1.86 -14.77 -13.42
C LEU A 303 1.14 -15.64 -14.46
N ASP A 304 1.78 -16.69 -14.97
CA ASP A 304 1.17 -17.64 -15.90
C ASP A 304 -0.05 -18.34 -15.28
N LEU A 305 0.06 -18.75 -14.01
CA LEU A 305 -1.05 -19.34 -13.25
C LEU A 305 -2.20 -18.34 -13.09
N LEU A 306 -1.90 -17.10 -12.72
CA LEU A 306 -2.89 -16.05 -12.52
C LEU A 306 -3.57 -15.65 -13.83
N ASP A 307 -2.88 -15.64 -14.97
CA ASP A 307 -3.45 -15.32 -16.29
C ASP A 307 -4.50 -16.36 -16.73
N GLN A 308 -4.37 -17.60 -16.25
CA GLN A 308 -5.28 -18.71 -16.51
C GLN A 308 -6.53 -18.73 -15.61
N THR A 309 -6.61 -17.88 -14.59
CA THR A 309 -7.79 -17.83 -13.71
C THR A 309 -9.03 -17.26 -14.46
N PRO A 310 -10.26 -17.44 -13.95
CA PRO A 310 -11.48 -16.87 -14.57
C PRO A 310 -11.48 -15.34 -14.58
N ASP A 311 -12.33 -14.72 -15.40
CA ASP A 311 -12.40 -13.24 -15.51
C ASP A 311 -12.92 -12.55 -14.24
N SER A 312 -13.57 -13.30 -13.33
CA SER A 312 -13.89 -12.83 -11.97
C SER A 312 -12.65 -12.60 -11.10
N VAL A 313 -11.47 -13.04 -11.53
CA VAL A 313 -10.17 -12.74 -10.91
C VAL A 313 -9.45 -11.73 -11.79
N GLU A 314 -9.52 -10.46 -11.38
CA GLU A 314 -8.81 -9.35 -12.00
C GLU A 314 -7.39 -9.29 -11.43
N VAL A 315 -6.39 -9.38 -12.30
CA VAL A 315 -4.99 -9.41 -11.88
C VAL A 315 -4.26 -8.19 -12.41
N THR A 316 -3.50 -7.54 -11.55
CA THR A 316 -2.62 -6.43 -11.94
C THR A 316 -1.27 -6.56 -11.27
N ILE A 317 -0.21 -6.24 -11.99
CA ILE A 317 1.09 -5.94 -11.39
C ILE A 317 1.02 -4.59 -10.68
N ALA A 318 1.51 -4.54 -9.44
CA ALA A 318 1.65 -3.34 -8.61
C ALA A 318 3.12 -3.14 -8.21
N CYS A 319 3.76 -2.14 -8.80
CA CYS A 319 5.15 -1.79 -8.57
C CYS A 319 5.27 -0.71 -7.46
N ALA A 320 6.11 -1.00 -6.47
CA ALA A 320 6.57 -0.06 -5.47
C ALA A 320 7.76 0.75 -6.05
N VAL A 321 7.46 1.92 -6.61
CA VAL A 321 8.44 2.79 -7.27
C VAL A 321 9.38 3.41 -6.24
N GLN A 322 10.68 3.17 -6.41
CA GLN A 322 11.76 3.57 -5.51
C GLN A 322 13.04 3.86 -6.30
N VAL A 323 14.09 4.30 -5.60
CA VAL A 323 15.40 4.59 -6.22
C VAL A 323 15.91 3.44 -7.07
N LEU A 324 15.71 2.18 -6.64
CA LEU A 324 16.29 1.00 -7.28
C LEU A 324 15.62 0.58 -8.60
N ASN A 325 14.42 1.07 -8.89
CA ASN A 325 13.67 0.61 -10.08
C ASN A 325 13.21 1.72 -11.01
N ILE A 326 13.22 3.00 -10.59
CA ILE A 326 12.69 4.07 -11.44
C ILE A 326 13.40 4.15 -12.79
N LEU A 327 14.72 3.92 -12.86
CA LEU A 327 15.46 3.87 -14.12
C LEU A 327 15.07 2.67 -15.02
N TYR A 328 14.57 1.59 -14.43
CA TYR A 328 14.29 0.31 -15.11
C TYR A 328 12.80 0.06 -15.37
N ILE A 329 11.89 0.93 -14.90
CA ILE A 329 10.45 0.84 -15.18
C ILE A 329 10.15 0.79 -16.70
N PRO A 330 10.80 1.58 -17.58
CA PRO A 330 10.63 1.44 -19.02
C PRO A 330 10.87 0.01 -19.52
N ASP A 331 11.93 -0.64 -19.05
CA ASP A 331 12.28 -2.01 -19.46
C ASP A 331 11.30 -3.03 -18.89
N PHE A 332 10.84 -2.82 -17.65
CA PHE A 332 9.82 -3.65 -17.02
C PHE A 332 8.49 -3.60 -17.78
N ILE A 333 8.04 -2.42 -18.21
CA ILE A 333 6.84 -2.28 -19.02
C ILE A 333 7.02 -2.97 -20.39
N LYS A 334 8.16 -2.76 -21.06
CA LYS A 334 8.45 -3.42 -22.35
C LYS A 334 8.36 -4.95 -22.21
N TRP A 335 8.99 -5.51 -21.18
CA TRP A 335 8.90 -6.94 -20.86
C TRP A 335 7.44 -7.38 -20.66
N LYS A 336 6.66 -6.65 -19.87
CA LYS A 336 5.24 -6.99 -19.60
C LYS A 336 4.44 -7.05 -20.90
N LEU A 337 4.64 -6.06 -21.79
CA LEU A 337 3.95 -5.99 -23.08
C LEU A 337 4.34 -7.15 -24.00
N GLN A 338 5.62 -7.54 -24.01
CA GLN A 338 6.11 -8.67 -24.80
C GLN A 338 5.57 -10.03 -24.35
N LYS A 339 5.22 -10.18 -23.07
CA LYS A 339 4.63 -11.43 -22.55
C LYS A 339 3.23 -11.74 -23.09
N LYS A 340 2.51 -10.73 -23.59
CA LYS A 340 1.16 -10.89 -24.18
C LYS A 340 0.18 -11.66 -23.29
N TYR A 341 0.26 -11.45 -21.98
CA TYR A 341 -0.71 -11.99 -21.03
C TYR A 341 -2.13 -11.62 -21.45
N ARG A 342 -3.07 -12.57 -21.34
CA ARG A 342 -4.46 -12.37 -21.73
C ARG A 342 -5.14 -11.31 -20.86
N LYS A 343 -4.86 -11.32 -19.56
CA LYS A 343 -5.62 -10.54 -18.57
C LYS A 343 -4.81 -10.02 -17.37
N ILE A 344 -3.49 -9.94 -17.48
CA ILE A 344 -2.65 -9.23 -16.51
C ILE A 344 -2.61 -7.74 -16.87
N ASN A 345 -3.12 -6.88 -15.98
CA ASN A 345 -3.35 -5.44 -16.22
C ASN A 345 -4.18 -5.21 -17.50
N PRO A 346 -5.39 -5.78 -17.63
CA PRO A 346 -6.20 -5.63 -18.83
C PRO A 346 -6.70 -4.19 -18.93
N TRP A 347 -6.90 -3.65 -20.12
CA TRP A 347 -7.52 -2.33 -20.28
C TRP A 347 -8.94 -2.31 -19.65
N PRO A 348 -9.34 -1.26 -18.89
CA PRO A 348 -8.59 -0.03 -18.55
C PRO A 348 -7.71 -0.15 -17.29
N LEU A 349 -7.68 -1.29 -16.61
CA LEU A 349 -6.91 -1.52 -15.37
C LEU A 349 -5.40 -1.45 -15.64
N GLY A 350 -4.76 -0.39 -15.12
CA GLY A 350 -3.34 -0.15 -15.39
C GLY A 350 -3.05 0.23 -16.85
N ALA A 351 -4.07 0.60 -17.62
CA ALA A 351 -3.98 0.96 -19.04
C ALA A 351 -3.24 -0.09 -19.92
N GLY A 352 -3.26 -1.38 -19.59
CA GLY A 352 -2.46 -2.36 -20.33
C GLY A 352 -0.98 -2.40 -19.95
N LEU A 353 -0.51 -1.51 -19.08
CA LEU A 353 0.87 -1.43 -18.59
C LEU A 353 0.99 -2.11 -17.22
N ILE A 354 1.38 -1.38 -16.18
CA ILE A 354 1.50 -1.81 -14.78
C ILE A 354 1.00 -0.70 -13.84
N ASN A 355 0.71 -1.04 -12.57
CA ASN A 355 0.34 -0.05 -11.56
C ASN A 355 1.56 0.43 -10.76
N PHE A 356 1.53 1.68 -10.29
CA PHE A 356 2.62 2.32 -9.57
C PHE A 356 2.17 2.89 -8.23
N HIS A 357 2.96 2.65 -7.18
CA HIS A 357 2.84 3.27 -5.88
C HIS A 357 4.23 3.69 -5.40
N PHE A 358 4.42 4.93 -4.96
CA PHE A 358 5.72 5.38 -4.48
C PHE A 358 6.04 4.81 -3.10
N VAL A 359 7.30 4.42 -2.92
CA VAL A 359 7.91 4.23 -1.61
C VAL A 359 8.21 5.60 -1.02
N TYR A 360 7.35 6.08 -0.12
CA TYR A 360 7.61 7.28 0.67
C TYR A 360 8.50 6.99 1.89
N HIS A 361 8.31 5.83 2.50
CA HIS A 361 9.08 5.36 3.65
C HIS A 361 9.55 3.92 3.38
N PRO A 362 10.81 3.58 3.68
CA PRO A 362 11.82 4.44 4.31
C PRO A 362 12.36 5.53 3.36
N ALA A 363 12.65 6.71 3.91
CA ALA A 363 12.85 7.93 3.11
C ALA A 363 14.10 7.86 2.21
N HIS A 364 15.14 7.13 2.61
CA HIS A 364 16.36 6.93 1.83
C HIS A 364 16.13 6.12 0.53
N LEU A 365 15.03 5.37 0.41
CA LEU A 365 14.66 4.67 -0.83
C LEU A 365 13.71 5.47 -1.73
N ASN A 366 13.35 6.69 -1.36
CA ASN A 366 12.49 7.53 -2.19
C ASN A 366 13.23 8.04 -3.42
N VAL A 367 12.55 8.08 -4.58
CA VAL A 367 13.12 8.53 -5.86
C VAL A 367 13.74 9.93 -5.83
N LYS A 368 13.30 10.81 -4.92
CA LYS A 368 13.83 12.16 -4.75
C LYS A 368 15.27 12.21 -4.23
N VAL A 369 15.78 11.11 -3.68
CA VAL A 369 17.14 10.97 -3.13
C VAL A 369 18.21 10.91 -4.23
N LEU A 370 17.83 10.53 -5.46
CA LEU A 370 18.79 10.36 -6.55
C LEU A 370 19.57 11.65 -6.85
N PRO A 371 20.88 11.54 -7.15
CA PRO A 371 21.68 12.68 -7.61
C PRO A 371 21.15 13.23 -8.93
N GLN A 372 21.41 14.51 -9.20
CA GLN A 372 20.87 15.18 -10.39
C GLN A 372 21.31 14.49 -11.70
N THR A 373 22.55 14.00 -11.79
CA THR A 373 23.05 13.29 -12.99
C THR A 373 22.21 12.06 -13.34
N LEU A 374 21.85 11.26 -12.33
CA LEU A 374 20.97 10.11 -12.52
C LEU A 374 19.52 10.53 -12.81
N LYS A 375 19.03 11.61 -12.20
CA LYS A 375 17.70 12.16 -12.51
C LYS A 375 17.62 12.57 -13.98
N ASP A 376 18.64 13.23 -14.52
CA ASP A 376 18.70 13.66 -15.92
C ASP A 376 18.75 12.45 -16.87
N LYS A 377 19.54 11.43 -16.54
CA LYS A 377 19.59 10.15 -17.26
C LYS A 377 18.22 9.46 -17.29
N ILE A 378 17.51 9.44 -16.17
CA ILE A 378 16.15 8.88 -16.07
C ILE A 378 15.18 9.68 -16.94
N VAL A 379 15.22 11.02 -16.88
CA VAL A 379 14.39 11.88 -17.73
C VAL A 379 14.58 11.54 -19.20
N GLN A 380 15.83 11.45 -19.66
CA GLN A 380 16.14 11.10 -21.05
C GLN A 380 15.57 9.73 -21.43
N LYS A 381 15.81 8.69 -20.61
CA LYS A 381 15.30 7.33 -20.87
C LYS A 381 13.78 7.28 -20.95
N TYR A 382 13.08 8.09 -20.16
CA TYR A 382 11.63 8.19 -20.21
C TYR A 382 11.12 8.92 -21.45
N GLU A 383 11.78 10.00 -21.89
CA GLU A 383 11.40 10.69 -23.13
C GLU A 383 11.52 9.76 -24.35
N GLU A 384 12.62 8.99 -24.44
CA GLU A 384 12.79 7.95 -25.45
C GLU A 384 11.70 6.87 -25.33
N PHE A 385 11.37 6.47 -24.11
CA PHE A 385 10.33 5.46 -23.86
C PHE A 385 8.92 5.95 -24.23
N TYR A 386 8.61 7.23 -24.07
CA TYR A 386 7.32 7.79 -24.50
C TYR A 386 7.14 7.72 -26.01
N LEU A 387 8.22 7.94 -26.78
CA LEU A 387 8.21 7.75 -28.23
C LEU A 387 7.97 6.29 -28.59
N TRP A 388 8.71 5.38 -27.93
CA TRP A 388 8.54 3.94 -28.13
C TRP A 388 7.10 3.48 -27.84
N LEU A 389 6.47 3.96 -26.76
CA LEU A 389 5.08 3.60 -26.41
C LEU A 389 4.08 4.03 -27.48
N LYS A 390 4.25 5.24 -28.05
CA LYS A 390 3.41 5.73 -29.15
C LYS A 390 3.51 4.80 -30.36
N GLU A 391 4.73 4.43 -30.73
CA GLU A 391 4.98 3.59 -31.91
C GLU A 391 4.55 2.11 -31.74
N ASN A 392 4.57 1.57 -30.51
CA ASN A 392 4.48 0.12 -30.30
C ASN A 392 3.22 -0.37 -29.57
N VAL A 393 2.46 0.50 -28.90
CA VAL A 393 1.30 0.05 -28.10
C VAL A 393 -0.03 0.38 -28.76
N SER A 394 -0.28 1.64 -29.08
CA SER A 394 -1.46 2.06 -29.84
C SER A 394 -1.37 3.55 -30.18
N ASP A 395 -1.63 3.90 -31.44
CA ASP A 395 -1.83 5.29 -31.87
C ASP A 395 -3.17 5.89 -31.41
N GLN A 396 -4.00 5.11 -30.70
CA GLN A 396 -5.32 5.56 -30.28
C GLN A 396 -5.23 6.62 -29.17
N PRO A 397 -5.88 7.79 -29.34
CA PRO A 397 -5.88 8.88 -28.36
C PRO A 397 -6.26 8.44 -26.95
N GLU A 398 -7.13 7.44 -26.83
CA GLU A 398 -7.62 6.89 -25.57
C GLU A 398 -6.49 6.33 -24.70
N PHE A 399 -5.49 5.66 -25.29
CA PHE A 399 -4.32 5.13 -24.55
C PHE A 399 -3.34 6.24 -24.18
N LEU A 400 -3.10 7.19 -25.10
CA LEU A 400 -2.15 8.28 -24.90
C LEU A 400 -2.62 9.28 -23.84
N GLU A 401 -3.92 9.56 -23.79
CA GLU A 401 -4.56 10.46 -22.82
C GLU A 401 -5.08 9.73 -21.58
N ALA A 402 -4.93 8.39 -21.52
CA ALA A 402 -5.34 7.61 -20.37
C ALA A 402 -4.67 8.13 -19.09
N PRO A 403 -5.42 8.34 -17.99
CA PRO A 403 -4.83 8.71 -16.70
C PRO A 403 -3.76 7.71 -16.21
N TYR A 404 -3.87 6.44 -16.65
CA TYR A 404 -2.95 5.35 -16.33
C TYR A 404 -1.89 5.08 -17.42
N GLY A 405 -1.89 5.82 -18.53
CA GLY A 405 -0.92 5.74 -19.63
C GLY A 405 0.28 6.67 -19.45
N ILE A 406 0.71 7.35 -20.52
CA ILE A 406 1.90 8.24 -20.52
C ILE A 406 1.82 9.32 -19.45
N LYS A 407 0.62 9.88 -19.19
CA LYS A 407 0.40 10.90 -18.16
C LYS A 407 0.88 10.43 -16.78
N ARG A 408 0.67 9.15 -16.44
CA ARG A 408 1.12 8.58 -15.16
C ARG A 408 2.64 8.48 -15.08
N LEU A 409 3.29 8.07 -16.17
CA LEU A 409 4.75 7.97 -16.26
C LEU A 409 5.41 9.36 -16.16
N LYS A 410 4.84 10.37 -16.83
CA LYS A 410 5.25 11.77 -16.67
C LYS A 410 5.09 12.24 -15.21
N GLY A 411 4.02 11.81 -14.54
CA GLY A 411 3.84 12.01 -13.11
C GLY A 411 4.94 11.39 -12.26
N LEU A 412 5.49 10.23 -12.65
CA LEU A 412 6.63 9.61 -11.96
C LEU A 412 7.88 10.49 -12.02
N VAL A 413 8.24 10.91 -13.23
CA VAL A 413 9.41 11.78 -13.48
C VAL A 413 9.23 13.14 -12.83
N SER A 414 8.03 13.72 -12.89
CA SER A 414 7.71 15.00 -12.24
C SER A 414 7.83 14.90 -10.72
N PHE A 415 7.32 13.84 -10.09
CA PHE A 415 7.44 13.64 -8.65
C PHE A 415 8.91 13.45 -8.21
N MET A 416 9.71 12.68 -8.96
CA MET A 416 11.14 12.51 -8.69
C MET A 416 11.90 13.84 -8.68
N ASN A 417 11.54 14.77 -9.56
CA ASN A 417 12.16 16.08 -9.70
C ASN A 417 11.50 17.19 -8.86
N SER A 418 10.41 16.89 -8.13
CA SER A 418 9.63 17.95 -7.47
C SER A 418 10.34 18.57 -6.26
N GLU A 419 11.25 17.82 -5.64
CA GLU A 419 12.04 18.22 -4.47
C GLU A 419 13.42 17.55 -4.53
N ASP A 420 14.42 18.16 -3.90
CA ASP A 420 15.73 17.56 -3.74
C ASP A 420 15.89 16.93 -2.34
N TRP A 421 16.01 15.60 -2.30
CA TRP A 421 16.29 14.85 -1.08
C TRP A 421 17.70 14.22 -1.11
N SER A 422 18.61 14.73 -1.96
CA SER A 422 20.00 14.24 -2.09
C SER A 422 20.78 14.25 -0.77
N VAL A 423 20.36 15.06 0.21
CA VAL A 423 20.88 15.02 1.60
C VAL A 423 20.80 13.61 2.23
N ARG A 424 19.88 12.76 1.76
CA ARG A 424 19.72 11.36 2.21
C ARG A 424 20.56 10.37 1.41
N LEU A 425 21.30 10.80 0.39
CA LEU A 425 22.14 9.90 -0.41
C LEU A 425 23.15 9.11 0.45
N PRO A 426 23.80 9.69 1.48
CA PRO A 426 24.64 8.92 2.40
C PRO A 426 23.88 7.84 3.17
N GLU A 427 22.60 8.06 3.50
CA GLU A 427 21.73 7.04 4.11
C GLU A 427 21.51 5.88 3.15
N LEU A 428 21.20 6.18 1.88
CA LEU A 428 21.00 5.18 0.84
C LEU A 428 22.27 4.36 0.60
N GLN A 429 23.42 5.02 0.46
CA GLN A 429 24.71 4.37 0.23
C GLN A 429 25.06 3.41 1.38
N GLU A 430 25.01 3.88 2.63
CA GLU A 430 25.28 3.02 3.79
C GLU A 430 24.31 1.85 3.83
N TYR A 431 23.01 2.11 3.63
CA TYR A 431 21.99 1.08 3.67
C TYR A 431 22.26 -0.02 2.63
N LEU A 432 22.50 0.33 1.36
CA LEU A 432 22.76 -0.65 0.31
C LEU A 432 24.03 -1.46 0.55
N ILE A 433 25.14 -0.83 0.96
CA ILE A 433 26.40 -1.52 1.27
C ILE A 433 26.19 -2.56 2.36
N ARG A 434 25.52 -2.18 3.45
CA ARG A 434 25.27 -3.09 4.58
C ARG A 434 24.31 -4.21 4.21
N MET A 435 23.29 -3.92 3.42
CA MET A 435 22.33 -4.93 3.00
C MET A 435 22.94 -5.95 2.05
N ASP A 436 23.83 -5.52 1.15
CA ASP A 436 24.62 -6.41 0.29
C ASP A 436 25.49 -7.37 1.12
N GLU A 437 26.24 -6.84 2.09
CA GLU A 437 27.03 -7.65 3.02
C GLU A 437 26.17 -8.68 3.77
N ILE A 438 24.98 -8.28 4.23
CA ILE A 438 24.09 -9.12 5.05
C ILE A 438 23.43 -10.23 4.22
N ARG A 439 23.06 -9.93 2.97
CA ARG A 439 22.29 -10.83 2.10
C ARG A 439 23.14 -11.60 1.11
N GLY A 440 24.42 -11.23 0.95
CA GLY A 440 25.28 -11.77 -0.09
C GLY A 440 24.85 -11.33 -1.49
N THR A 441 24.20 -10.17 -1.60
CA THR A 441 23.81 -9.56 -2.87
C THR A 441 24.87 -8.57 -3.34
N ASN A 442 24.74 -8.07 -4.58
CA ASN A 442 25.66 -7.10 -5.14
C ASN A 442 24.90 -6.07 -5.99
N PHE A 443 24.69 -4.88 -5.43
CA PHE A 443 24.00 -3.79 -6.08
C PHE A 443 24.67 -3.40 -7.39
N LYS A 444 25.99 -3.24 -7.42
CA LYS A 444 26.71 -2.75 -8.61
C LYS A 444 26.63 -3.73 -9.78
N GLN A 445 26.61 -5.03 -9.48
CA GLN A 445 26.38 -6.08 -10.47
C GLN A 445 24.92 -6.10 -10.95
N THR A 446 23.97 -5.95 -10.02
CA THR A 446 22.53 -6.07 -10.31
C THR A 446 21.98 -4.83 -11.04
N PHE A 447 22.50 -3.64 -10.72
CA PHE A 447 22.05 -2.34 -11.24
C PHE A 447 23.22 -1.54 -11.84
N PRO A 448 23.86 -2.04 -12.91
CA PRO A 448 25.08 -1.44 -13.46
C PRO A 448 24.88 -0.01 -13.97
N GLU A 449 23.67 0.38 -14.37
CA GLU A 449 23.39 1.75 -14.84
C GLU A 449 23.21 2.76 -13.70
N MET A 450 23.21 2.31 -12.45
CA MET A 450 22.97 3.14 -11.26
C MET A 450 24.18 3.20 -10.32
N THR A 451 25.36 2.78 -10.78
CA THR A 451 26.59 2.80 -9.95
C THR A 451 26.99 4.20 -9.52
N GLU A 452 26.57 5.24 -10.26
CA GLU A 452 26.75 6.66 -9.94
C GLU A 452 26.18 7.04 -8.56
N ILE A 453 25.28 6.24 -7.97
CA ILE A 453 24.84 6.40 -6.57
C ILE A 453 26.02 6.39 -5.60
N PHE A 454 27.11 5.71 -5.93
CA PHE A 454 28.32 5.60 -5.12
C PHE A 454 29.45 6.52 -5.56
N ASP A 455 29.23 7.34 -6.59
CA ASP A 455 30.22 8.33 -6.98
C ASP A 455 30.24 9.42 -5.90
N LEU A 456 31.43 9.76 -5.43
CA LEU A 456 31.63 10.74 -4.37
C LEU A 456 31.18 12.13 -4.87
N TYR A 457 30.43 12.83 -4.02
CA TYR A 457 30.35 14.29 -4.08
C TYR A 457 31.55 14.90 -3.37
#